data_AF-A0A8R2JKU9-F1
#
_entry.id   AF-A0A8R2JKU9-F1
#
_cell.length_a   1.000
_cell.length_b   1.000
_cell.length_c   1.000
_cell.angle_alpha   90.00
_cell.angle_beta   90.00
_cell.angle_gamma   90.00
#
_symmetry.space_group_name_H-M   'P 1'
#
loop_
_entity.id
_entity.type
_entity.pdbx_description
1 polymer ?
#
loop_
_entity_poly.entity_id
_entity_poly.type
_entity_poly.pdbx_seq_one_letter_code
_entity_poly.pdbx_strand_id
1 'polypeptide(L)'
;MLSHIQNEVTFTTFAQFEEEYRSYKKVVKIPLFKNYLQWKCLHFWYKYISQNKYSWAREELQAPLSLFMLSAPLRDASLKVSALIYQTATISLYNGSVTEENTLQGFKEQQESSTEAAVGQLQNLRLTVKDLVLGACSSALAECGFTTDDSEFRVTKVSRIAKSHGADGDSRGTTGYTMPFVKQRSKLKCCQRICRFIAFVDFQLQSHLHKIARNQIVRFEADVRRHYKYVPVELRQMNGHADDVDTMLESDKSSDEPKSPLFVLEAFLTKNGIEFDNAQSDFINYVSLLIENWKWIIITHFPPLLDDIEFNDFVIPSICGNQNDRVCGNGPSLQFVFEIDGAYQNTTEKIFNYFTTNFKAVHKYLKRLEYVHIIYRDNEDIDRGSIENETSKYLVTY
;
A
#
# COMPACT_ATOMS: atom_id res chain seq x y z
N MET A 1 -58.10 -21.31 -56.10
CA MET A 1 -57.64 -21.04 -54.72
C MET A 1 -58.21 -19.67 -54.32
N LEU A 2 -58.80 -19.49 -53.14
CA LEU A 2 -59.40 -18.18 -52.78
C LEU A 2 -58.29 -17.12 -52.66
N SER A 3 -58.30 -16.12 -53.54
CA SER A 3 -57.44 -14.95 -53.44
C SER A 3 -58.31 -13.72 -53.20
N HIS A 4 -58.11 -13.05 -52.06
CA HIS A 4 -58.76 -11.78 -51.79
C HIS A 4 -57.95 -10.65 -52.41
N ILE A 5 -58.44 -10.10 -53.51
CA ILE A 5 -57.94 -8.84 -54.06
C ILE A 5 -59.11 -7.88 -54.01
N GLN A 6 -58.97 -6.81 -53.22
CA GLN A 6 -59.92 -5.70 -53.12
C GLN A 6 -61.38 -6.10 -52.82
N ASN A 7 -61.59 -6.87 -51.73
CA ASN A 7 -62.91 -7.20 -51.16
C ASN A 7 -63.90 -7.99 -52.04
N GLU A 8 -63.53 -8.40 -53.26
CA GLU A 8 -64.28 -9.41 -54.00
C GLU A 8 -63.57 -10.77 -53.96
N VAL A 9 -64.35 -11.82 -53.67
CA VAL A 9 -63.88 -13.20 -53.71
C VAL A 9 -63.86 -13.65 -55.16
N THR A 10 -62.72 -13.45 -55.81
CA THR A 10 -62.49 -13.99 -57.15
C THR A 10 -61.90 -15.39 -57.03
N PHE A 11 -62.58 -16.37 -57.60
CA PHE A 11 -62.03 -17.71 -57.76
C PHE A 11 -60.97 -17.66 -58.86
N THR A 12 -59.70 -17.80 -58.50
CA THR A 12 -58.65 -18.06 -59.50
C THR A 12 -59.05 -19.31 -60.28
N THR A 13 -59.24 -19.14 -61.58
CA THR A 13 -59.54 -20.26 -62.47
C THR A 13 -58.37 -21.24 -62.42
N PHE A 14 -58.65 -22.53 -62.57
CA PHE A 14 -57.61 -23.56 -62.50
C PHE A 14 -56.49 -23.31 -63.53
N ALA A 15 -56.84 -22.79 -64.71
CA ALA A 15 -55.90 -22.43 -65.76
C ALA A 15 -54.93 -21.31 -65.32
N GLN A 16 -55.44 -20.25 -64.69
CA GLN A 16 -54.62 -19.15 -64.15
C GLN A 16 -53.70 -19.64 -63.02
N PHE A 17 -54.23 -20.47 -62.12
CA PHE A 17 -53.40 -21.07 -61.07
C PHE A 17 -52.29 -21.95 -61.64
N GLU A 18 -52.59 -22.74 -62.68
CA GLU A 18 -51.58 -23.56 -63.34
C GLU A 18 -50.50 -22.71 -64.00
N GLU A 19 -50.87 -21.60 -64.64
CA GLU A 19 -49.94 -20.64 -65.25
C GLU A 19 -49.08 -19.92 -64.20
N GLU A 20 -49.69 -19.46 -63.11
CA GLU A 20 -49.00 -18.86 -61.96
C GLU A 20 -48.04 -19.86 -61.31
N TYR A 21 -48.44 -21.12 -61.16
CA TYR A 21 -47.61 -22.18 -60.60
C TYR A 21 -46.44 -22.54 -61.55
N ARG A 22 -46.68 -22.58 -62.86
CA ARG A 22 -45.61 -22.74 -63.86
C ARG A 22 -44.63 -21.56 -63.82
N SER A 23 -45.12 -20.34 -63.63
CA SER A 23 -44.32 -19.13 -63.50
C SER A 23 -43.52 -19.11 -62.20
N TYR A 24 -44.13 -19.49 -61.08
CA TYR A 24 -43.46 -19.69 -59.79
C TYR A 24 -42.34 -20.74 -59.90
N LYS A 25 -42.59 -21.88 -60.56
CA LYS A 25 -41.57 -22.90 -60.83
C LYS A 25 -40.39 -22.36 -61.64
N LYS A 26 -40.60 -21.39 -62.53
CA LYS A 26 -39.51 -20.70 -63.26
C LYS A 26 -38.76 -19.73 -62.33
N VAL A 27 -39.47 -18.96 -61.52
CA VAL A 27 -38.89 -17.97 -60.59
C VAL A 27 -38.04 -18.63 -59.50
N VAL A 28 -38.51 -19.73 -58.89
CA VAL A 28 -37.77 -20.48 -57.85
C VAL A 28 -36.45 -21.06 -58.38
N LYS A 29 -36.36 -21.34 -59.69
CA LYS A 29 -35.13 -21.82 -60.33
C LYS A 29 -34.08 -20.72 -60.55
N ILE A 30 -34.47 -19.45 -60.51
CA ILE A 30 -33.53 -18.33 -60.63
C ILE A 30 -32.57 -18.39 -59.42
N PRO A 31 -31.24 -18.33 -59.62
CA PRO A 31 -30.25 -18.48 -58.55
C PRO A 31 -30.49 -17.56 -57.35
N LEU A 32 -30.96 -16.33 -57.61
CA LEU A 32 -31.32 -15.35 -56.59
C LEU A 32 -32.37 -15.90 -55.61
N PHE A 33 -33.51 -16.38 -56.10
CA PHE A 33 -34.60 -16.89 -55.26
C PHE A 33 -34.30 -18.28 -54.69
N LYS A 34 -33.57 -19.11 -55.44
CA LYS A 34 -33.11 -20.42 -54.97
C LYS A 34 -32.21 -20.30 -53.73
N ASN A 35 -31.31 -19.32 -53.72
CA ASN A 35 -30.36 -19.10 -52.63
C ASN A 35 -30.86 -18.11 -51.57
N TYR A 36 -31.93 -17.35 -51.86
CA TYR A 36 -32.47 -16.33 -50.96
C TYR A 36 -32.78 -16.84 -49.56
N LEU A 37 -33.39 -18.03 -49.42
CA LEU A 37 -33.68 -18.61 -48.10
C LEU A 37 -32.41 -18.90 -47.32
N GLN A 38 -31.38 -19.45 -47.98
CA GLN A 38 -30.08 -19.71 -47.36
C GLN A 38 -29.39 -18.41 -46.95
N TRP A 39 -29.40 -17.40 -47.83
CA TRP A 39 -28.85 -16.08 -47.52
C TRP A 39 -29.61 -15.36 -46.40
N LYS A 40 -30.94 -15.46 -46.36
CA LYS A 40 -31.78 -14.91 -45.30
C LYS A 40 -31.47 -15.56 -43.95
N CYS A 41 -31.33 -16.90 -43.92
CA CYS A 41 -30.92 -17.62 -42.72
C CYS A 41 -29.52 -17.22 -42.25
N LEU A 42 -28.55 -17.12 -43.17
CA LEU A 42 -27.18 -16.71 -42.85
C LEU A 42 -27.14 -15.25 -42.36
N HIS A 43 -27.87 -14.35 -43.00
CA HIS A 43 -27.96 -12.95 -42.59
C HIS A 43 -28.61 -12.80 -41.22
N PHE A 44 -29.70 -13.53 -40.96
CA PHE A 44 -30.35 -13.54 -39.65
C PHE A 44 -29.41 -14.10 -38.57
N TRP A 45 -28.72 -15.20 -38.85
CA TRP A 45 -27.73 -15.78 -37.94
C TRP A 45 -26.58 -14.81 -37.66
N TYR A 46 -26.00 -14.20 -38.70
CA TYR A 46 -24.93 -13.22 -38.56
C TYR A 46 -25.38 -12.00 -37.75
N LYS A 47 -26.58 -11.48 -38.03
CA LYS A 47 -27.17 -10.35 -37.30
C LYS A 47 -27.41 -10.71 -35.84
N TYR A 48 -27.96 -11.90 -35.57
CA TYR A 48 -28.20 -12.38 -34.21
C TYR A 48 -26.89 -12.54 -33.43
N ILE A 49 -25.86 -13.17 -34.01
CA ILE A 49 -24.55 -13.29 -33.37
C ILE A 49 -23.91 -11.92 -33.14
N SER A 50 -23.96 -11.04 -34.14
CA SER A 50 -23.37 -9.70 -34.02
C SER A 50 -24.06 -8.88 -32.95
N GLN A 51 -25.40 -8.95 -32.88
CA GLN A 51 -26.17 -8.32 -31.81
C GLN A 51 -25.88 -8.93 -30.45
N ASN A 52 -25.72 -10.26 -30.36
CA ASN A 52 -25.40 -10.93 -29.11
C ASN A 52 -23.98 -10.61 -28.62
N LYS A 53 -23.01 -10.51 -29.54
CA LYS A 53 -21.65 -10.05 -29.23
C LYS A 53 -21.65 -8.60 -28.78
N TYR A 54 -22.39 -7.74 -29.47
CA TYR A 54 -22.52 -6.33 -29.09
C TYR A 54 -23.25 -6.18 -27.75
N SER A 55 -24.35 -6.91 -27.52
CA SER A 55 -25.08 -6.87 -26.26
C SER A 55 -24.23 -7.40 -25.13
N TRP A 56 -23.47 -8.47 -25.34
CA TRP A 56 -22.55 -8.99 -24.33
C TRP A 56 -21.42 -7.99 -24.03
N ALA A 57 -20.73 -7.46 -25.05
CA ALA A 57 -19.70 -6.44 -24.85
C ALA A 57 -20.26 -5.17 -24.18
N ARG A 58 -21.45 -4.73 -24.58
CA ARG A 58 -22.16 -3.61 -23.97
C ARG A 58 -22.53 -3.93 -22.53
N GLU A 59 -23.04 -5.12 -22.25
CA GLU A 59 -23.35 -5.59 -20.90
C GLU A 59 -22.10 -5.72 -20.05
N GLU A 60 -20.94 -6.11 -20.58
CA GLU A 60 -19.67 -6.15 -19.86
C GLU A 60 -19.11 -4.76 -19.58
N LEU A 61 -19.28 -3.82 -20.51
CA LEU A 61 -18.88 -2.42 -20.35
C LEU A 61 -19.84 -1.64 -19.44
N GLN A 62 -21.14 -1.94 -19.50
CA GLN A 62 -22.18 -1.36 -18.65
C GLN A 62 -22.31 -2.12 -17.32
N ALA A 63 -21.84 -3.37 -17.25
CA ALA A 63 -21.73 -4.14 -16.03
C ALA A 63 -20.81 -3.32 -15.14
N PRO A 64 -21.32 -2.74 -14.06
CA PRO A 64 -20.57 -1.80 -13.23
C PRO A 64 -19.34 -2.44 -12.55
N LEU A 65 -19.10 -3.73 -12.77
CA LEU A 65 -17.98 -4.52 -12.31
C LEU A 65 -16.63 -4.20 -12.99
N SER A 66 -16.61 -3.69 -14.24
CA SER A 66 -15.38 -3.58 -15.04
C SER A 66 -14.74 -2.18 -15.04
N LEU A 67 -15.52 -1.11 -14.93
CA LEU A 67 -15.01 0.27 -14.87
C LEU A 67 -15.72 1.10 -13.79
N PHE A 68 -15.17 1.12 -12.56
CA PHE A 68 -15.50 2.16 -11.57
C PHE A 68 -15.13 3.57 -12.07
N MET A 69 -14.25 3.68 -13.07
CA MET A 69 -13.91 4.93 -13.77
C MET A 69 -15.10 5.56 -14.52
N LEU A 70 -16.21 4.83 -14.73
CA LEU A 70 -17.39 5.36 -15.41
C LEU A 70 -18.35 6.11 -14.47
N SER A 71 -18.33 5.84 -13.16
CA SER A 71 -19.04 6.69 -12.18
C SER A 71 -18.21 7.92 -11.90
N ALA A 72 -18.78 9.09 -12.20
CA ALA A 72 -18.13 10.38 -11.96
C ALA A 72 -17.59 10.54 -10.53
N PRO A 73 -18.34 10.26 -9.45
CA PRO A 73 -17.85 10.45 -8.08
C PRO A 73 -16.65 9.54 -7.76
N LEU A 74 -16.68 8.26 -8.16
CA LEU A 74 -15.59 7.33 -7.86
C LEU A 74 -14.34 7.63 -8.69
N ARG A 75 -14.50 8.03 -9.95
CA ARG A 75 -13.38 8.44 -10.82
C ARG A 75 -12.69 9.67 -10.26
N ASP A 76 -13.46 10.72 -9.96
CA ASP A 76 -12.90 11.99 -9.50
C ASP A 76 -12.23 11.81 -8.13
N ALA A 77 -12.79 10.95 -7.28
CA ALA A 77 -12.15 10.51 -6.05
C ALA A 77 -10.83 9.78 -6.30
N SER A 78 -10.80 8.78 -7.18
CA SER A 78 -9.58 8.04 -7.52
C SER A 78 -8.44 8.95 -8.00
N LEU A 79 -8.76 9.94 -8.84
CA LEU A 79 -7.78 10.91 -9.33
C LEU A 79 -7.24 11.80 -8.21
N LYS A 80 -8.11 12.27 -7.32
CA LYS A 80 -7.70 13.05 -6.15
C LYS A 80 -6.84 12.23 -5.18
N VAL A 81 -7.21 10.98 -4.90
CA VAL A 81 -6.38 10.06 -4.10
C VAL A 81 -5.01 9.88 -4.74
N SER A 82 -4.96 9.67 -6.06
CA SER A 82 -3.70 9.53 -6.79
C SER A 82 -2.84 10.80 -6.72
N ALA A 83 -3.46 11.98 -6.77
CA ALA A 83 -2.77 13.26 -6.60
C ALA A 83 -2.22 13.43 -5.17
N LEU A 84 -2.99 13.06 -4.14
CA LEU A 84 -2.55 13.08 -2.75
C LEU A 84 -1.36 12.14 -2.54
N ILE A 85 -1.45 10.90 -3.05
CA ILE A 85 -0.36 9.91 -3.04
C ILE A 85 0.91 10.46 -3.69
N TYR A 86 0.78 11.22 -4.79
CA TYR A 86 1.93 11.84 -5.43
C TYR A 86 2.54 12.95 -4.56
N GLN A 87 1.72 13.79 -3.94
CA GLN A 87 2.19 14.87 -3.05
C GLN A 87 2.91 14.31 -1.81
N THR A 88 2.44 13.18 -1.28
CA THR A 88 3.02 12.52 -0.09
C THR A 88 4.18 11.58 -0.41
N ALA A 89 4.58 11.43 -1.68
CA ALA A 89 5.70 10.59 -2.07
C ALA A 89 7.06 11.09 -1.58
N THR A 90 7.15 12.37 -1.22
CA THR A 90 8.37 12.98 -0.66
C THR A 90 8.55 12.68 0.82
N ILE A 91 7.51 12.20 1.52
CA ILE A 91 7.55 11.92 2.95
C ILE A 91 8.65 10.90 3.25
N SER A 92 9.46 11.21 4.26
CA SER A 92 10.60 10.42 4.71
C SER A 92 10.46 10.17 6.21
N LEU A 93 10.46 8.91 6.64
CA LEU A 93 10.58 8.57 8.07
C LEU A 93 12.03 8.76 8.52
N TYR A 94 12.98 8.41 7.65
CA TYR A 94 14.40 8.56 7.89
C TYR A 94 14.84 10.01 7.64
N ASN A 95 15.63 10.53 8.58
CA ASN A 95 16.28 11.83 8.48
C ASN A 95 17.78 11.66 8.20
N GLY A 96 18.20 12.02 6.99
CA GLY A 96 19.61 12.04 6.56
C GLY A 96 20.21 13.45 6.52
N SER A 97 19.58 14.47 7.13
CA SER A 97 20.04 15.86 7.02
C SER A 97 21.39 16.12 7.70
N VAL A 98 21.67 15.40 8.79
CA VAL A 98 22.95 15.43 9.50
C VAL A 98 23.59 14.06 9.29
N THR A 99 24.51 13.98 8.34
CA THR A 99 25.16 12.73 7.93
C THR A 99 26.54 12.56 8.58
N GLU A 100 27.04 13.56 9.29
CA GLU A 100 28.41 13.59 9.84
C GLU A 100 28.40 13.89 11.34
N GLU A 101 29.34 13.28 12.07
CA GLU A 101 29.63 13.55 13.48
C GLU A 101 28.49 13.25 14.46
N ASN A 102 27.63 12.28 14.13
CA ASN A 102 26.51 11.94 15.01
C ASN A 102 26.96 11.12 16.22
N THR A 103 26.50 11.50 17.41
CA THR A 103 26.46 10.58 18.56
C THR A 103 25.29 9.62 18.40
N LEU A 104 25.36 8.43 19.00
CA LEU A 104 24.25 7.47 18.93
C LEU A 104 22.96 8.07 19.51
N GLN A 105 23.06 8.82 20.61
CA GLN A 105 21.92 9.48 21.25
C GLN A 105 21.34 10.62 20.38
N GLY A 106 22.19 11.47 19.80
CA GLY A 106 21.72 12.53 18.90
C GLY A 106 21.03 11.96 17.66
N PHE A 107 21.57 10.87 17.11
CA PHE A 107 20.93 10.17 15.99
C PHE A 107 19.57 9.59 16.39
N LYS A 108 19.45 9.00 17.60
CA LYS A 108 18.16 8.48 18.13
C LYS A 108 17.08 9.55 18.14
N GLU A 109 17.37 10.68 18.78
CA GLU A 109 16.44 11.80 18.92
C GLU A 109 16.04 12.38 17.55
N GLN A 110 17.01 12.50 16.63
CA GLN A 110 16.75 12.98 15.28
C GLN A 110 15.83 12.04 14.49
N GLN A 111 16.03 10.72 14.59
CA GLN A 111 15.17 9.75 13.91
C GLN A 111 13.78 9.67 14.55
N GLU A 112 13.66 9.78 15.87
CA GLU A 112 12.37 9.80 16.57
C GLU A 112 11.54 11.02 16.16
N SER A 113 12.12 12.22 16.20
CA SER A 113 11.44 13.46 15.80
C SER A 113 10.98 13.43 14.33
N SER A 114 11.84 12.92 13.44
CA SER A 114 11.49 12.76 12.02
C SER A 114 10.36 11.74 11.80
N THR A 115 10.43 10.61 12.51
CA THR A 115 9.43 9.56 12.43
C THR A 115 8.07 10.08 12.92
N GLU A 116 8.04 10.81 14.03
CA GLU A 116 6.81 11.44 14.55
C GLU A 116 6.19 12.43 13.57
N ALA A 117 7.00 13.32 12.98
CA ALA A 117 6.54 14.28 11.99
C ALA A 117 5.96 13.60 10.73
N ALA A 118 6.62 12.55 10.25
CA ALA A 118 6.17 11.76 9.11
C ALA A 118 4.87 10.99 9.42
N VAL A 119 4.74 10.43 10.63
CA VAL A 119 3.50 9.77 11.08
C VAL A 119 2.33 10.75 11.08
N GLY A 120 2.51 11.96 11.59
CA GLY A 120 1.47 12.98 11.58
C GLY A 120 0.99 13.31 10.15
N GLN A 121 1.93 13.45 9.20
CA GLN A 121 1.59 13.71 7.79
C GLN A 121 0.85 12.53 7.15
N LEU A 122 1.29 11.29 7.41
CA LEU A 122 0.63 10.11 6.87
C LEU A 122 -0.77 9.92 7.47
N GLN A 123 -0.96 10.18 8.77
CA GLN A 123 -2.27 10.12 9.42
C GLN A 123 -3.24 11.13 8.79
N ASN A 124 -2.78 12.36 8.53
CA ASN A 124 -3.55 13.37 7.82
C ASN A 124 -3.93 12.92 6.39
N LEU A 125 -3.00 12.27 5.68
CA LEU A 125 -3.29 11.65 4.37
C LEU A 125 -4.39 10.61 4.48
N ARG A 126 -4.30 9.68 5.44
CA ARG A 126 -5.29 8.62 5.63
C ARG A 126 -6.68 9.19 5.91
N LEU A 127 -6.79 10.17 6.81
CA LEU A 127 -8.05 10.84 7.14
C LEU A 127 -8.65 11.53 5.91
N THR A 128 -7.83 12.30 5.18
CA THR A 128 -8.27 13.01 3.97
C THR A 128 -8.77 12.02 2.90
N VAL A 129 -8.05 10.91 2.69
CA VAL A 129 -8.45 9.87 1.74
C VAL A 129 -9.73 9.17 2.20
N LYS A 130 -9.85 8.84 3.49
CA LYS A 130 -11.05 8.23 4.07
C LYS A 130 -12.29 9.09 3.82
N ASP A 131 -12.24 10.37 4.15
CA ASP A 131 -13.38 11.29 3.97
C ASP A 131 -13.78 11.42 2.49
N LEU A 132 -12.78 11.50 1.62
CA LEU A 132 -12.97 11.61 0.19
C LEU A 132 -13.60 10.35 -0.42
N VAL A 133 -13.14 9.17 0.00
CA VAL A 133 -13.68 7.88 -0.43
C VAL A 133 -15.10 7.70 0.12
N LEU A 134 -15.35 7.98 1.39
CA LEU A 134 -16.69 7.91 1.99
C LEU A 134 -17.70 8.82 1.28
N GLY A 135 -17.32 10.06 1.00
CA GLY A 135 -18.14 10.99 0.23
C GLY A 135 -18.46 10.46 -1.17
N ALA A 136 -17.45 9.93 -1.87
CA ALA A 136 -17.62 9.37 -3.20
C ALA A 136 -18.47 8.09 -3.21
N CYS A 137 -18.31 7.21 -2.23
CA CYS A 137 -19.12 6.00 -2.05
C CYS A 137 -20.58 6.35 -1.80
N SER A 138 -20.85 7.34 -0.93
CA SER A 138 -22.20 7.82 -0.65
C SER A 138 -22.85 8.44 -1.89
N SER A 139 -22.13 9.28 -2.64
CA SER A 139 -22.63 9.84 -3.91
C SER A 139 -22.87 8.77 -4.97
N ALA A 140 -21.98 7.77 -5.09
CA ALA A 140 -22.14 6.68 -6.04
C ALA A 140 -23.33 5.76 -5.70
N LEU A 141 -23.64 5.59 -4.42
CA LEU A 141 -24.83 4.87 -3.96
C LEU A 141 -26.10 5.68 -4.28
N ALA A 142 -26.08 7.00 -4.07
CA ALA A 142 -27.17 7.89 -4.43
C ALA A 142 -27.42 7.93 -5.96
N GLU A 143 -26.37 7.88 -6.80
CA GLU A 143 -26.51 7.74 -8.26
C GLU A 143 -27.20 6.42 -8.67
N CYS A 144 -27.06 5.36 -7.86
CA CYS A 144 -27.80 4.11 -8.05
C CYS A 144 -29.27 4.20 -7.60
N GLY A 145 -29.67 5.32 -6.96
CA GLY A 145 -31.01 5.53 -6.39
C GLY A 145 -31.25 4.73 -5.11
N PHE A 146 -30.25 4.67 -4.23
CA PHE A 146 -30.34 4.05 -2.91
C PHE A 146 -29.73 4.95 -1.84
N THR A 147 -30.26 4.89 -0.62
CA THR A 147 -29.63 5.43 0.58
C THR A 147 -28.98 4.31 1.41
N THR A 148 -28.08 4.68 2.33
CA THR A 148 -27.43 3.73 3.24
C THR A 148 -28.43 3.05 4.17
N ASP A 149 -29.44 3.79 4.64
CA ASP A 149 -30.45 3.37 5.62
C ASP A 149 -31.76 2.79 5.02
N ASP A 150 -31.85 2.67 3.70
CA ASP A 150 -33.09 2.30 2.99
C ASP A 150 -34.32 3.16 3.34
N SER A 151 -34.13 4.41 3.79
CA SER A 151 -35.22 5.34 4.13
C SER A 151 -36.26 5.47 3.02
N GLU A 152 -35.82 5.42 1.76
CA GLU A 152 -36.68 5.47 0.56
C GLU A 152 -37.72 4.33 0.51
N PHE A 153 -37.45 3.20 1.16
CA PHE A 153 -38.31 2.01 1.15
C PHE A 153 -39.05 1.79 2.47
N ARG A 154 -38.98 2.75 3.40
CA ARG A 154 -39.71 2.71 4.67
C ARG A 154 -41.20 2.89 4.40
N VAL A 155 -41.97 1.85 4.72
CA VAL A 155 -43.43 1.93 4.70
C VAL A 155 -43.92 2.13 6.12
N THR A 156 -44.49 3.31 6.38
CA THR A 156 -45.29 3.52 7.60
C THR A 156 -46.58 2.73 7.42
N LYS A 157 -46.66 1.54 8.03
CA LYS A 157 -47.94 0.84 8.17
C LYS A 157 -48.84 1.69 9.05
N VAL A 158 -49.64 2.57 8.45
CA VAL A 158 -50.76 3.20 9.15
C VAL A 158 -51.76 2.09 9.41
N SER A 159 -51.75 1.60 10.64
CA SER A 159 -52.81 0.76 11.19
C SER A 159 -54.13 1.49 10.97
N ARG A 160 -54.90 1.11 9.94
CA ARG A 160 -56.33 1.40 9.89
C ARG A 160 -57.04 0.38 10.77
N ILE A 161 -56.73 0.37 12.06
CA ILE A 161 -57.63 -0.23 13.04
C ILE A 161 -58.70 0.81 13.29
N ALA A 162 -59.92 0.47 12.87
CA ALA A 162 -61.12 1.22 13.19
C ALA A 162 -61.14 1.56 14.69
N LYS A 163 -61.48 2.81 15.01
CA LYS A 163 -61.73 3.25 16.38
C LYS A 163 -62.81 2.34 17.00
N SER A 164 -62.40 1.49 17.92
CA SER A 164 -63.28 1.00 18.97
C SER A 164 -62.48 0.84 20.26
N HIS A 165 -62.73 1.79 21.16
CA HIS A 165 -62.55 1.73 22.62
C HIS A 165 -61.17 1.46 23.22
N GLY A 166 -60.59 2.54 23.74
CA GLY A 166 -60.05 2.63 25.11
C GLY A 166 -58.98 1.62 25.53
N ALA A 167 -57.71 1.96 25.26
CA ALA A 167 -56.58 1.65 26.13
C ALA A 167 -55.36 2.46 25.66
N ASP A 168 -54.76 3.25 26.55
CA ASP A 168 -53.44 3.84 26.36
C ASP A 168 -52.42 2.69 26.25
N GLY A 169 -52.07 2.35 25.01
CA GLY A 169 -51.06 1.38 24.66
C GLY A 169 -50.18 1.98 23.58
N ASP A 170 -48.96 2.31 23.97
CA ASP A 170 -47.89 2.86 23.14
C ASP A 170 -47.82 2.12 21.78
N SER A 171 -48.27 2.81 20.74
CA SER A 171 -48.32 2.28 19.38
C SER A 171 -46.90 2.24 18.80
N ARG A 172 -46.11 1.24 19.20
CA ARG A 172 -44.82 0.92 18.59
C ARG A 172 -45.07 0.40 17.17
N GLY A 173 -45.23 1.33 16.23
CA GLY A 173 -45.37 1.01 14.82
C GLY A 173 -44.16 0.21 14.34
N THR A 174 -44.37 -1.06 13.99
CA THR A 174 -43.33 -1.89 13.37
C THR A 174 -43.04 -1.30 11.99
N THR A 175 -41.95 -0.53 11.86
CA THR A 175 -41.50 0.00 10.58
C THR A 175 -41.17 -1.17 9.66
N GLY A 176 -41.98 -1.38 8.62
CA GLY A 176 -41.75 -2.41 7.60
C GLY A 176 -41.06 -1.81 6.38
N TYR A 177 -40.08 -2.53 5.83
CA TYR A 177 -39.48 -2.20 4.55
C TYR A 177 -40.18 -2.98 3.42
N THR A 178 -40.43 -2.34 2.29
CA THR A 178 -40.96 -3.03 1.09
C THR A 178 -40.08 -2.70 -0.12
N MET A 179 -38.96 -3.43 -0.26
CA MET A 179 -38.11 -3.33 -1.46
C MET A 179 -38.29 -4.57 -2.34
N PRO A 180 -38.59 -4.44 -3.65
CA PRO A 180 -38.67 -5.57 -4.56
C PRO A 180 -37.33 -6.34 -4.67
N PHE A 181 -37.37 -7.67 -4.82
CA PHE A 181 -36.16 -8.51 -4.96
C PHE A 181 -35.20 -8.04 -6.06
N VAL A 182 -35.71 -7.52 -7.17
CA VAL A 182 -34.90 -6.97 -8.26
C VAL A 182 -34.10 -5.74 -7.80
N LYS A 183 -34.72 -4.86 -7.00
CA LYS A 183 -34.08 -3.68 -6.42
C LYS A 183 -33.07 -4.05 -5.33
N GLN A 184 -33.37 -5.06 -4.51
CA GLN A 184 -32.42 -5.60 -3.54
C GLN A 184 -31.14 -6.11 -4.23
N ARG A 185 -31.29 -6.91 -5.29
CA ARG A 185 -30.14 -7.37 -6.10
C ARG A 185 -29.38 -6.22 -6.76
N SER A 186 -30.08 -5.18 -7.19
CA SER A 186 -29.45 -3.98 -7.76
C SER A 186 -28.63 -3.20 -6.72
N LYS A 187 -29.14 -3.06 -5.49
CA LYS A 187 -28.40 -2.45 -4.37
C LYS A 187 -27.13 -3.25 -4.06
N LEU A 188 -27.23 -4.58 -3.94
CA LEU A 188 -26.08 -5.46 -3.75
C LEU A 188 -25.01 -5.30 -4.84
N LYS A 189 -25.42 -5.27 -6.11
CA LYS A 189 -24.48 -5.03 -7.22
C LYS A 189 -23.80 -3.65 -7.14
N CYS A 190 -24.53 -2.62 -6.71
CA CYS A 190 -23.96 -1.30 -6.51
C CYS A 190 -22.94 -1.30 -5.35
N CYS A 191 -23.27 -1.92 -4.21
CA CYS A 191 -22.35 -2.11 -3.08
C CYS A 191 -21.12 -2.94 -3.46
N GLN A 192 -21.28 -4.02 -4.25
CA GLN A 192 -20.16 -4.80 -4.79
C GLN A 192 -19.20 -3.95 -5.62
N ARG A 193 -19.72 -3.07 -6.48
CA ARG A 193 -18.90 -2.12 -7.23
C ARG A 193 -18.15 -1.17 -6.31
N ILE A 194 -18.85 -0.60 -5.32
CA ILE A 194 -18.24 0.33 -4.35
C ILE A 194 -17.13 -0.37 -3.58
N CYS A 195 -17.34 -1.60 -3.11
CA CYS A 195 -16.33 -2.38 -2.40
C CYS A 195 -15.07 -2.64 -3.25
N ARG A 196 -15.22 -2.90 -4.55
CA ARG A 196 -14.08 -3.06 -5.46
C ARG A 196 -13.30 -1.76 -5.63
N PHE A 197 -13.99 -0.62 -5.65
CA PHE A 197 -13.35 0.68 -5.67
C PHE A 197 -12.56 0.95 -4.38
N ILE A 198 -13.14 0.66 -3.21
CA ILE A 198 -12.45 0.80 -1.92
C ILE A 198 -11.22 -0.12 -1.90
N ALA A 199 -11.37 -1.38 -2.33
CA ALA A 199 -10.25 -2.33 -2.45
C ALA A 199 -9.14 -1.78 -3.36
N PHE A 200 -9.50 -1.19 -4.50
CA PHE A 200 -8.54 -0.56 -5.41
C PHE A 200 -7.79 0.60 -4.74
N VAL A 201 -8.49 1.47 -4.02
CA VAL A 201 -7.86 2.56 -3.24
C VAL A 201 -6.93 1.99 -2.17
N ASP A 202 -7.34 0.93 -1.47
CA ASP A 202 -6.49 0.24 -0.49
C ASP A 202 -5.22 -0.28 -1.14
N PHE A 203 -5.29 -0.92 -2.31
CA PHE A 203 -4.09 -1.34 -3.03
C PHE A 203 -3.18 -0.17 -3.41
N GLN A 204 -3.74 0.98 -3.82
CA GLN A 204 -2.95 2.18 -4.12
C GLN A 204 -2.25 2.71 -2.87
N LEU A 205 -2.97 2.84 -1.75
CA LEU A 205 -2.43 3.30 -0.47
C LEU A 205 -1.37 2.35 0.06
N GLN A 206 -1.65 1.05 0.14
CA GLN A 206 -0.69 0.06 0.62
C GLN A 206 0.55 0.01 -0.26
N SER A 207 0.41 0.09 -1.60
CA SER A 207 1.57 0.18 -2.49
C SER A 207 2.42 1.42 -2.24
N HIS A 208 1.77 2.57 -1.99
CA HIS A 208 2.46 3.81 -1.66
C HIS A 208 3.21 3.73 -0.34
N LEU A 209 2.56 3.24 0.71
CA LEU A 209 3.14 3.06 2.04
C LEU A 209 4.33 2.09 2.01
N HIS A 210 4.21 0.98 1.29
CA HIS A 210 5.32 0.04 1.07
C HIS A 210 6.51 0.72 0.36
N LYS A 211 6.25 1.55 -0.66
CA LYS A 211 7.30 2.33 -1.33
C LYS A 211 7.97 3.31 -0.38
N ILE A 212 7.22 4.00 0.47
CA ILE A 212 7.78 4.90 1.49
C ILE A 212 8.73 4.11 2.39
N ALA A 213 8.29 2.98 2.96
CA ALA A 213 9.11 2.12 3.82
C ALA A 213 10.42 1.70 3.16
N ARG A 214 10.32 1.15 1.94
CA ARG A 214 11.48 0.71 1.16
C ARG A 214 12.44 1.85 0.86
N ASN A 215 11.92 3.03 0.51
CA ASN A 215 12.74 4.20 0.21
C ASN A 215 13.55 4.67 1.43
N GLN A 216 13.02 4.54 2.66
CA GLN A 216 13.76 4.92 3.87
C GLN A 216 15.00 4.06 4.06
N ILE A 217 14.84 2.74 3.93
CA ILE A 217 15.94 1.79 4.11
C ILE A 217 16.98 1.98 3.01
N VAL A 218 16.55 2.21 1.77
CA VAL A 218 17.47 2.48 0.66
C VAL A 218 18.25 3.79 0.88
N ARG A 219 17.60 4.84 1.41
CA ARG A 219 18.28 6.09 1.77
C ARG A 219 19.29 5.87 2.90
N PHE A 220 18.87 5.20 3.97
CA PHE A 220 19.75 4.90 5.09
C PHE A 220 20.94 4.01 4.69
N GLU A 221 20.71 2.99 3.85
CA GLU A 221 21.79 2.17 3.28
C GLU A 221 22.76 3.01 2.45
N ALA A 222 22.25 3.92 1.62
CA ALA A 222 23.08 4.77 0.78
C ALA A 222 23.99 5.68 1.62
N ASP A 223 23.46 6.25 2.70
CA ASP A 223 24.23 7.09 3.61
C ASP A 223 25.29 6.26 4.35
N VAL A 224 24.92 5.13 4.94
CA VAL A 224 25.88 4.21 5.58
C VAL A 224 26.97 3.75 4.61
N ARG A 225 26.59 3.40 3.37
CA ARG A 225 27.52 2.96 2.32
C ARG A 225 28.48 4.07 1.90
N ARG A 226 28.03 5.33 1.87
CA ARG A 226 28.86 6.50 1.54
C ARG A 226 30.03 6.64 2.52
N HIS A 227 29.76 6.53 3.81
CA HIS A 227 30.82 6.57 4.84
C HIS A 227 31.61 5.26 4.89
N TYR A 228 30.96 4.12 4.66
CA TYR A 228 31.63 2.83 4.64
C TYR A 228 32.77 2.78 3.63
N LYS A 229 32.68 3.44 2.46
CA LYS A 229 33.73 3.51 1.43
C LYS A 229 35.13 3.86 1.99
N TYR A 230 35.20 4.64 3.07
CA TYR A 230 36.46 5.13 3.66
C TYR A 230 37.05 4.24 4.73
N VAL A 231 36.40 3.12 5.10
CA VAL A 231 37.00 2.16 6.03
C VAL A 231 38.24 1.55 5.36
N PRO A 232 39.46 1.71 5.91
CA PRO A 232 40.71 1.28 5.28
C PRO A 232 40.69 -0.20 4.89
N VAL A 233 41.15 -0.52 3.68
CA VAL A 233 41.09 -1.88 3.12
C VAL A 233 42.01 -2.83 3.91
N GLU A 234 43.12 -2.30 4.41
CA GLU A 234 44.10 -2.98 5.26
C GLU A 234 43.49 -3.44 6.59
N LEU A 235 42.50 -2.70 7.10
CA LEU A 235 41.76 -3.08 8.30
C LEU A 235 40.63 -4.07 8.02
N ARG A 236 40.15 -4.15 6.78
CA ARG A 236 39.14 -5.13 6.34
C ARG A 236 39.73 -6.50 6.02
N GLN A 237 40.96 -6.54 5.48
CA GLN A 237 41.64 -7.77 5.11
C GLN A 237 42.52 -8.27 6.28
N MET A 238 42.50 -9.57 6.58
CA MET A 238 43.33 -10.18 7.64
C MET A 238 44.81 -10.33 7.22
N ASN A 239 45.41 -9.29 6.66
CA ASN A 239 46.83 -9.31 6.32
C ASN A 239 47.63 -8.74 7.51
N GLY A 240 48.63 -9.49 7.98
CA GLY A 240 49.42 -9.22 9.19
C GLY A 240 50.42 -8.06 9.12
N HIS A 241 50.34 -7.19 8.11
CA HIS A 241 51.10 -5.93 8.03
C HIS A 241 50.34 -4.74 8.65
N ALA A 242 49.16 -4.96 9.21
CA ALA A 242 48.26 -3.89 9.67
C ALA A 242 48.52 -3.42 11.12
N ASP A 243 49.48 -4.01 11.84
CA ASP A 243 49.72 -3.71 13.26
C ASP A 243 50.76 -2.60 13.47
N ASP A 244 51.43 -2.14 12.41
CA ASP A 244 52.46 -1.10 12.50
C ASP A 244 51.84 0.30 12.59
N VAL A 245 52.15 1.06 13.64
CA VAL A 245 51.54 2.37 13.98
C VAL A 245 51.90 3.45 12.94
N ASP A 246 53.04 3.32 12.26
CA ASP A 246 53.52 4.33 11.30
C ASP A 246 52.85 4.24 9.91
N THR A 247 52.03 3.21 9.67
CA THR A 247 51.32 3.05 8.39
C THR A 247 50.17 4.06 8.29
N MET A 248 50.27 4.98 7.33
CA MET A 248 49.22 5.96 7.01
C MET A 248 48.02 5.25 6.37
N LEU A 249 46.85 5.32 7.01
CA LEU A 249 45.62 4.64 6.56
C LEU A 249 44.61 5.56 5.86
N GLU A 250 44.87 6.87 5.83
CA GLU A 250 43.96 7.84 5.23
C GLU A 250 44.22 7.99 3.74
N SER A 251 43.17 7.84 2.94
CA SER A 251 43.18 8.14 1.51
C SER A 251 42.75 9.58 1.25
N ASP A 252 43.35 10.24 0.26
CA ASP A 252 42.96 11.59 -0.18
C ASP A 252 41.45 11.68 -0.48
N LYS A 253 40.75 12.58 0.21
CA LYS A 253 39.31 12.81 0.05
C LYS A 253 39.07 13.91 -0.99
N SER A 254 38.13 13.67 -1.91
CA SER A 254 37.68 14.70 -2.85
C SER A 254 36.70 15.69 -2.19
N SER A 255 36.45 16.85 -2.81
CA SER A 255 35.62 17.91 -2.22
C SER A 255 34.12 17.58 -2.08
N ASP A 256 33.61 16.56 -2.79
CA ASP A 256 32.18 16.17 -2.81
C ASP A 256 31.90 14.93 -1.92
N GLU A 257 32.91 14.49 -1.18
CA GLU A 257 32.88 13.27 -0.37
C GLU A 257 32.81 13.59 1.13
N PRO A 258 32.26 12.70 1.97
CA PRO A 258 32.04 13.01 3.38
C PRO A 258 33.38 13.26 4.08
N LYS A 259 33.45 14.38 4.79
CA LYS A 259 34.69 14.83 5.43
C LYS A 259 34.87 14.13 6.77
N SER A 260 33.78 13.99 7.51
CA SER A 260 33.74 13.37 8.83
C SER A 260 33.02 12.00 8.82
N PRO A 261 33.25 11.15 9.85
CA PRO A 261 32.54 9.87 9.97
C PRO A 261 31.05 10.06 10.23
N LEU A 262 30.26 9.03 9.90
CA LEU A 262 28.81 9.02 10.14
C LEU A 262 28.48 9.08 11.64
N PHE A 263 29.26 8.35 12.44
CA PHE A 263 29.11 8.28 13.89
C PHE A 263 30.45 8.55 14.57
N VAL A 264 30.40 9.25 15.70
CA VAL A 264 31.52 9.46 16.61
C VAL A 264 31.29 8.60 17.84
N LEU A 265 32.35 7.92 18.25
CA LEU A 265 32.40 7.05 19.44
C LEU A 265 33.41 7.64 20.39
N GLU A 266 33.06 7.73 21.67
CA GLU A 266 34.00 8.09 22.71
C GLU A 266 34.67 6.82 23.24
N ALA A 267 36.00 6.84 23.32
CA ALA A 267 36.79 5.72 23.82
C ALA A 267 37.41 6.11 25.16
N PHE A 268 37.17 5.31 26.19
CA PHE A 268 37.71 5.46 27.53
C PHE A 268 38.82 4.43 27.76
N LEU A 269 39.93 4.88 28.34
CA LEU A 269 41.02 4.01 28.74
C LEU A 269 40.76 3.53 30.17
N THR A 270 40.56 2.23 30.35
CA THR A 270 40.35 1.58 31.65
C THR A 270 41.49 0.63 31.97
N LYS A 271 41.62 0.20 33.24
CA LYS A 271 42.61 -0.81 33.65
C LYS A 271 42.55 -2.11 32.84
N ASN A 272 41.37 -2.43 32.30
CA ASN A 272 41.10 -3.69 31.61
C ASN A 272 41.21 -3.57 30.08
N GLY A 273 41.18 -2.37 29.52
CA GLY A 273 41.30 -2.16 28.07
C GLY A 273 40.84 -0.78 27.62
N ILE A 274 40.66 -0.61 26.30
CA ILE A 274 39.94 0.53 25.73
C ILE A 274 38.46 0.15 25.62
N GLU A 275 37.59 0.85 26.33
CA GLU A 275 36.15 0.66 26.32
C GLU A 275 35.47 1.79 25.53
N PHE A 276 34.38 1.49 24.82
CA PHE A 276 33.60 2.49 24.10
C PHE A 276 32.37 2.91 24.92
N ASP A 277 31.95 4.16 24.76
CA ASP A 277 30.69 4.68 25.28
C ASP A 277 29.47 3.85 24.85
N ASN A 278 29.53 3.28 23.64
CA ASN A 278 28.50 2.43 23.06
C ASN A 278 29.12 1.21 22.39
N ALA A 279 28.62 0.01 22.71
CA ALA A 279 29.11 -1.24 22.12
C ALA A 279 28.49 -1.50 20.74
N GLN A 280 29.11 -2.41 19.97
CA GLN A 280 28.57 -2.87 18.69
C GLN A 280 27.11 -3.39 18.82
N SER A 281 26.80 -4.08 19.92
CA SER A 281 25.46 -4.58 20.20
C SER A 281 24.43 -3.46 20.28
N ASP A 282 24.79 -2.30 20.84
CA ASP A 282 23.86 -1.20 21.05
C ASP A 282 23.46 -0.56 19.72
N PHE A 283 24.41 -0.41 18.79
CA PHE A 283 24.12 0.04 17.43
C PHE A 283 23.25 -0.96 16.68
N ILE A 284 23.59 -2.25 16.70
CA ILE A 284 22.82 -3.28 15.99
C ILE A 284 21.40 -3.37 16.55
N ASN A 285 21.25 -3.41 17.87
CA ASN A 285 19.95 -3.47 18.54
C ASN A 285 19.11 -2.24 18.21
N TYR A 286 19.71 -1.04 18.26
CA TYR A 286 18.99 0.18 17.94
C TYR A 286 18.57 0.24 16.47
N VAL A 287 19.48 -0.05 15.53
CA VAL A 287 19.15 -0.05 14.10
C VAL A 287 18.08 -1.09 13.77
N SER A 288 18.15 -2.27 14.40
CA SER A 288 17.10 -3.28 14.27
C SER A 288 15.76 -2.78 14.79
N LEU A 289 15.74 -2.15 15.98
CA LEU A 289 14.54 -1.56 16.54
C LEU A 289 13.98 -0.46 15.63
N LEU A 290 14.84 0.40 15.08
CA LEU A 290 14.46 1.51 14.21
C LEU A 290 13.78 1.01 12.93
N ILE A 291 14.39 0.03 12.25
CA ILE A 291 13.84 -0.57 11.02
C ILE A 291 12.51 -1.28 11.30
N GLU A 292 12.43 -2.04 12.39
CA GLU A 292 11.20 -2.69 12.82
C GLU A 292 10.11 -1.69 13.21
N ASN A 293 10.48 -0.59 13.86
CA ASN A 293 9.56 0.49 14.21
C ASN A 293 8.96 1.14 12.96
N TRP A 294 9.77 1.45 11.94
CA TRP A 294 9.25 1.98 10.67
C TRP A 294 8.23 1.04 10.01
N LYS A 295 8.52 -0.27 10.00
CA LYS A 295 7.60 -1.29 9.51
C LYS A 295 6.30 -1.31 10.32
N TRP A 296 6.42 -1.36 11.64
CA TRP A 296 5.28 -1.48 12.55
C TRP A 296 4.38 -0.25 12.52
N ILE A 297 4.97 0.95 12.47
CA ILE A 297 4.25 2.22 12.33
C ILE A 297 3.37 2.20 11.09
N ILE A 298 3.92 1.79 9.95
CA ILE A 298 3.18 1.76 8.69
C ILE A 298 2.04 0.75 8.75
N ILE A 299 2.26 -0.44 9.32
CA ILE A 299 1.25 -1.49 9.40
C ILE A 299 0.12 -1.12 10.36
N THR A 300 0.46 -0.58 11.54
CA THR A 300 -0.50 -0.36 12.63
C THR A 300 -1.33 0.91 12.42
N HIS A 301 -0.71 1.99 11.96
CA HIS A 301 -1.42 3.27 11.80
C HIS A 301 -2.19 3.37 10.48
N PHE A 302 -1.96 2.46 9.53
CA PHE A 302 -2.57 2.50 8.20
C PHE A 302 -3.23 1.17 7.80
N PRO A 303 -4.22 0.69 8.57
CA PRO A 303 -5.00 -0.47 8.17
C PRO A 303 -5.83 -0.13 6.91
N PRO A 304 -6.14 -1.14 6.07
CA PRO A 304 -7.01 -0.97 4.91
C PRO A 304 -8.35 -0.31 5.26
N LEU A 305 -8.85 0.56 4.39
CA LEU A 305 -10.15 1.23 4.54
C LEU A 305 -11.31 0.25 4.54
N LEU A 306 -11.18 -0.90 3.86
CA LEU A 306 -12.20 -1.96 3.90
C LEU A 306 -12.47 -2.52 5.31
N ASP A 307 -11.57 -2.33 6.25
CA ASP A 307 -11.70 -2.81 7.62
C ASP A 307 -12.18 -1.71 8.59
N ASP A 308 -12.33 -0.47 8.12
CA ASP A 308 -12.88 0.66 8.89
C ASP A 308 -14.41 0.53 9.02
N ILE A 309 -14.93 0.80 10.23
CA ILE A 309 -16.35 0.63 10.58
C ILE A 309 -17.26 1.51 9.70
N GLU A 310 -16.80 2.68 9.31
CA GLU A 310 -17.55 3.64 8.50
C GLU A 310 -17.84 3.14 7.09
N PHE A 311 -17.11 2.12 6.62
CA PHE A 311 -17.39 1.48 5.32
C PHE A 311 -18.34 0.28 5.44
N ASN A 312 -18.77 -0.11 6.64
CA ASN A 312 -19.70 -1.23 6.84
C ASN A 312 -21.03 -1.03 6.12
N ASP A 313 -21.47 0.21 5.94
CA ASP A 313 -22.67 0.54 5.15
C ASP A 313 -22.61 0.02 3.71
N PHE A 314 -21.39 -0.15 3.18
CA PHE A 314 -21.13 -0.67 1.83
C PHE A 314 -20.64 -2.11 1.84
N VAL A 315 -19.80 -2.48 2.82
CA VAL A 315 -19.17 -3.81 2.94
C VAL A 315 -20.15 -4.86 3.47
N ILE A 316 -21.03 -4.47 4.38
CA ILE A 316 -22.06 -5.29 5.04
C ILE A 316 -23.41 -4.55 4.89
N PRO A 317 -23.90 -4.36 3.65
CA PRO A 317 -25.03 -3.46 3.40
C PRO A 317 -26.29 -3.99 4.06
N SER A 318 -26.99 -3.11 4.77
CA SER A 318 -28.33 -3.42 5.25
C SER A 318 -29.33 -3.39 4.08
N ILE A 319 -30.17 -4.42 3.97
CA ILE A 319 -31.24 -4.48 2.99
C ILE A 319 -32.53 -4.77 3.74
N CYS A 320 -33.47 -3.83 3.68
CA CYS A 320 -34.77 -3.97 4.36
C CYS A 320 -34.64 -4.21 5.88
N GLY A 321 -33.60 -3.66 6.51
CA GLY A 321 -33.35 -3.82 7.95
C GLY A 321 -32.62 -5.12 8.33
N ASN A 322 -32.30 -6.00 7.38
CA ASN A 322 -31.46 -7.17 7.61
C ASN A 322 -30.02 -6.88 7.17
N GLN A 323 -29.05 -7.19 8.03
CA GLN A 323 -27.64 -7.17 7.63
C GLN A 323 -27.35 -8.37 6.72
N ASN A 324 -26.70 -8.11 5.58
CA ASN A 324 -26.21 -9.16 4.69
C ASN A 324 -24.80 -9.60 5.08
N ASP A 325 -24.34 -10.72 4.51
CA ASP A 325 -22.95 -11.13 4.60
C ASP A 325 -22.00 -10.12 3.95
N ARG A 326 -20.72 -10.18 4.35
CA ARG A 326 -19.64 -9.38 3.76
C ARG A 326 -19.62 -9.57 2.25
N VAL A 327 -19.69 -8.47 1.52
CA VAL A 327 -19.86 -8.46 0.06
C VAL A 327 -18.51 -8.61 -0.68
N CYS A 328 -17.39 -8.37 0.00
CA CYS A 328 -16.04 -8.42 -0.53
C CYS A 328 -15.07 -9.18 0.39
N GLY A 329 -13.87 -9.46 -0.11
CA GLY A 329 -12.78 -10.01 0.71
C GLY A 329 -12.16 -8.98 1.65
N ASN A 330 -11.15 -9.42 2.41
CA ASN A 330 -10.37 -8.56 3.29
C ASN A 330 -9.45 -7.63 2.48
N GLY A 331 -9.03 -6.53 3.10
CA GLY A 331 -8.04 -5.63 2.51
C GLY A 331 -6.65 -6.27 2.34
N PRO A 332 -5.78 -5.66 1.51
CA PRO A 332 -4.40 -6.10 1.35
C PRO A 332 -3.59 -6.00 2.66
N SER A 333 -2.86 -7.07 2.99
CA SER A 333 -1.98 -7.12 4.16
C SER A 333 -0.57 -6.65 3.82
N LEU A 334 -0.15 -5.51 4.37
CA LEU A 334 1.24 -5.04 4.24
C LEU A 334 2.24 -5.95 4.95
N GLN A 335 1.85 -6.56 6.06
CA GLN A 335 2.69 -7.50 6.79
C GLN A 335 3.19 -8.61 5.86
N PHE A 336 2.26 -9.20 5.10
CA PHE A 336 2.59 -10.22 4.11
C PHE A 336 3.53 -9.69 3.02
N VAL A 337 3.33 -8.45 2.55
CA VAL A 337 4.19 -7.83 1.53
C VAL A 337 5.63 -7.67 2.02
N PHE A 338 5.85 -7.24 3.26
CA PHE A 338 7.20 -7.12 3.83
C PHE A 338 7.88 -8.49 4.03
N GLU A 339 7.12 -9.54 4.33
CA GLU A 339 7.65 -10.90 4.48
C GLU A 339 8.17 -11.49 3.16
N ILE A 340 7.53 -11.14 2.03
CA ILE A 340 7.95 -11.62 0.71
C ILE A 340 8.94 -10.69 -0.01
N ASP A 341 9.12 -9.45 0.44
CA ASP A 341 10.04 -8.51 -0.19
C ASP A 341 11.50 -8.84 0.14
N GLY A 342 12.08 -9.73 -0.66
CA GLY A 342 13.50 -10.08 -0.56
C GLY A 342 14.46 -8.92 -0.82
N ALA A 343 14.05 -7.88 -1.57
CA ALA A 343 14.89 -6.70 -1.79
C ALA A 343 14.97 -5.82 -0.54
N TYR A 344 13.85 -5.66 0.17
CA TYR A 344 13.81 -5.02 1.48
C TYR A 344 14.71 -5.75 2.48
N GLN A 345 14.55 -7.07 2.60
CA GLN A 345 15.35 -7.90 3.52
C GLN A 345 16.86 -7.84 3.22
N ASN A 346 17.24 -7.97 1.95
CA ASN A 346 18.65 -7.88 1.53
C ASN A 346 19.26 -6.50 1.82
N THR A 347 18.50 -5.41 1.63
CA THR A 347 19.00 -4.06 1.92
C THR A 347 19.24 -3.88 3.43
N THR A 348 18.33 -4.37 4.26
CA THR A 348 18.47 -4.41 5.72
C THR A 348 19.71 -5.22 6.14
N GLU A 349 19.92 -6.39 5.56
CA GLU A 349 21.09 -7.23 5.85
C GLU A 349 22.42 -6.53 5.50
N LYS A 350 22.47 -5.81 4.37
CA LYS A 350 23.64 -5.01 3.98
C LYS A 350 24.01 -3.97 5.03
N ILE A 351 23.02 -3.27 5.59
CA ILE A 351 23.24 -2.26 6.64
C ILE A 351 23.94 -2.92 7.84
N PHE A 352 23.42 -4.04 8.35
CA PHE A 352 24.03 -4.75 9.47
C PHE A 352 25.44 -5.28 9.16
N ASN A 353 25.66 -5.73 7.93
CA ASN A 353 26.98 -6.17 7.47
C ASN A 353 28.00 -5.01 7.44
N TYR A 354 27.59 -3.81 7.05
CA TYR A 354 28.45 -2.63 7.10
C TYR A 354 28.84 -2.28 8.54
N PHE A 355 27.87 -2.22 9.47
CA PHE A 355 28.17 -1.97 10.89
C PHE A 355 29.10 -3.03 11.47
N THR A 356 28.79 -4.32 11.26
CA THR A 356 29.60 -5.43 11.79
C THR A 356 31.03 -5.40 11.26
N THR A 357 31.21 -5.10 9.97
CA THR A 357 32.54 -5.02 9.36
C THR A 357 33.30 -3.78 9.84
N ASN A 358 32.62 -2.65 10.01
CA ASN A 358 33.23 -1.42 10.51
C ASN A 358 33.69 -1.58 11.97
N PHE A 359 32.86 -2.14 12.84
CA PHE A 359 33.27 -2.43 14.22
C PHE A 359 34.47 -3.38 14.27
N LYS A 360 34.52 -4.43 13.43
CA LYS A 360 35.72 -5.29 13.33
C LYS A 360 36.98 -4.52 12.94
N ALA A 361 36.87 -3.58 12.00
CA ALA A 361 37.97 -2.72 11.60
C ALA A 361 38.43 -1.80 12.74
N VAL A 362 37.50 -1.22 13.50
CA VAL A 362 37.79 -0.42 14.70
C VAL A 362 38.53 -1.24 15.75
N HIS A 363 38.07 -2.46 16.07
CA HIS A 363 38.78 -3.33 17.02
C HIS A 363 40.18 -3.71 16.55
N LYS A 364 40.38 -3.90 15.23
CA LYS A 364 41.71 -4.14 14.66
C LYS A 364 42.60 -2.91 14.76
N TYR A 365 42.04 -1.72 14.55
CA TYR A 365 42.75 -0.46 14.75
C TYR A 365 43.18 -0.27 16.21
N LEU A 366 42.31 -0.59 17.17
CA LEU A 366 42.64 -0.51 18.59
C LEU A 366 43.84 -1.39 18.98
N LYS A 367 44.04 -2.55 18.34
CA LYS A 367 45.24 -3.38 18.58
C LYS A 367 46.55 -2.67 18.25
N ARG A 368 46.54 -1.70 17.32
CA ARG A 368 47.72 -0.85 17.05
C ARG A 368 48.02 0.08 18.23
N LEU A 369 47.00 0.44 19.02
CA LEU A 369 47.10 1.31 20.18
C LEU A 369 47.33 0.54 21.49
N GLU A 370 47.53 -0.78 21.44
CA GLU A 370 47.75 -1.61 22.63
C GLU A 370 48.92 -1.12 23.49
N TYR A 371 49.98 -0.58 22.85
CA TYR A 371 51.12 -0.01 23.57
C TYR A 371 50.73 1.17 24.48
N VAL A 372 49.71 1.96 24.11
CA VAL A 372 49.19 3.07 24.92
C VAL A 372 48.49 2.53 26.17
N HIS A 373 47.75 1.42 26.02
CA HIS A 373 47.11 0.74 27.15
C HIS A 373 48.14 0.20 28.14
N ILE A 374 49.22 -0.42 27.65
CA ILE A 374 50.33 -0.90 28.48
C ILE A 374 50.94 0.25 29.29
N ILE A 375 51.26 1.39 28.64
CA ILE A 375 51.82 2.56 29.32
C ILE A 375 50.87 3.10 30.39
N TYR A 376 49.57 3.16 30.10
CA TYR A 376 48.59 3.65 31.06
C TYR A 376 48.46 2.74 32.28
N ARG A 377 48.39 1.42 32.07
CA ARG A 377 48.36 0.44 33.14
C ARG A 377 49.61 0.54 34.01
N ASP A 378 50.79 0.58 33.37
CA ASP A 378 52.05 0.69 34.08
C ASP A 378 52.11 2.00 34.90
N ASN A 379 51.56 3.11 34.39
CA ASN A 379 51.46 4.38 35.12
C ASN A 379 50.48 4.34 36.31
N GLU A 380 49.37 3.62 36.21
CA GLU A 380 48.42 3.45 37.33
C GLU A 380 48.96 2.53 38.43
N ASP A 381 49.85 1.60 38.08
CA ASP A 381 50.48 0.67 39.02
C ASP A 381 51.71 1.27 39.73
N ILE A 382 52.20 2.45 39.30
CA ILE A 382 53.28 3.17 39.99
C ILE A 382 52.77 3.75 41.32
N ASP A 383 53.32 3.24 42.42
CA ASP A 383 53.06 3.74 43.77
C ASP A 383 53.66 5.14 43.98
N ARG A 384 52.87 6.07 44.53
CA ARG A 384 53.29 7.46 44.79
C ARG A 384 54.56 7.56 45.65
N GLY A 385 54.78 6.60 46.56
CA GLY A 385 55.96 6.55 47.42
C GLY A 385 57.29 6.29 46.68
N SER A 386 57.26 5.71 45.49
CA SER A 386 58.47 5.54 44.66
C SER A 386 58.88 6.85 43.97
N ILE A 387 57.90 7.68 43.58
CA ILE A 387 58.15 8.97 42.90
C ILE A 387 58.78 9.98 43.87
N GLU A 388 58.32 10.03 45.12
CA GLU A 388 58.90 10.90 46.17
C GLU A 388 60.33 10.49 46.56
N ASN A 389 60.62 9.19 46.57
CA ASN A 389 61.96 8.68 46.87
C ASN A 389 62.96 8.90 45.72
N GLU A 390 62.53 8.86 44.46
CA GLU A 390 63.38 9.22 43.33
C GLU A 390 63.65 10.72 43.27
N THR A 391 62.63 11.58 43.46
CA THR A 391 62.84 13.03 43.54
C THR A 391 63.70 13.45 44.73
N SER A 392 63.59 12.75 45.87
CA SER A 392 64.47 12.97 47.03
C SER A 392 65.93 12.55 46.77
N LYS A 393 66.20 11.54 45.93
CA LYS A 393 67.57 11.16 45.55
C LYS A 393 68.26 12.23 44.68
N TYR A 394 67.50 12.94 43.84
CA TYR A 394 68.04 14.04 43.01
C TYR A 394 68.19 15.38 43.76
N LEU A 395 67.46 15.57 44.87
CA LEU A 395 67.63 16.75 45.73
C LEU A 395 68.78 16.61 46.74
N VAL A 396 69.34 15.41 46.92
CA VAL A 396 70.49 15.15 47.82
C VAL A 396 71.85 15.26 47.08
N THR A 397 71.86 15.64 45.79
CA THR A 397 73.08 15.76 44.98
C THR A 397 73.57 17.19 44.72
N TYR A 398 73.10 18.20 45.49
CA TYR A 398 73.64 19.56 45.48
C TYR A 398 74.21 19.98 46.83
#